data_AF-A0A836ZW74-F1
#
_entry.id   AF-A0A836ZW74-F1
#
_cell.length_a   1.000
_cell.length_b   1.000
_cell.length_c   1.000
_cell.angle_alpha   90.00
_cell.angle_beta   90.00
_cell.angle_gamma   90.00
#
_symmetry.space_group_name_H-M   'P 1'
#
loop_
_entity.id
_entity.type
_entity.pdbx_description
1 polymer ?
#
loop_
_entity_poly.entity_id
_entity_poly.type
_entity_poly.pdbx_seq_one_letter_code
_entity_poly.pdbx_strand_id
1 'polypeptide(L)' 'SASFVDDLGADSLDTVELVMALEEEFECEIPDEEAEKITSVQQAIDYVKSHVKS' A
#
# COMPACT_ATOMS: atom_id res chain seq x y z
N SER A 1 9.98 2.22 12.43
CA SER A 1 9.44 2.07 11.08
C SER A 1 9.01 0.64 10.95
N ALA A 2 7.71 0.37 10.82
CA ALA A 2 7.20 -0.99 10.69
C ALA A 2 7.28 -1.41 9.21
N SER A 3 8.03 -2.46 8.91
CA SER A 3 8.21 -3.00 7.55
C SER A 3 7.14 -4.09 7.32
N PHE A 4 6.45 -4.09 6.17
CA PHE A 4 5.44 -5.13 5.89
C PHE A 4 6.01 -6.54 5.97
N VAL A 5 7.25 -6.68 5.51
CA VAL A 5 7.97 -7.95 5.46
C VAL A 5 8.49 -8.34 6.84
N ASP A 6 9.08 -7.40 7.59
CA ASP A 6 9.76 -7.73 8.86
C ASP A 6 8.82 -7.74 10.08
N ASP A 7 7.75 -6.93 10.10
CA ASP A 7 6.84 -6.82 11.24
C ASP A 7 5.53 -7.59 11.07
N LEU A 8 5.06 -7.80 9.82
CA LEU A 8 3.85 -8.58 9.53
C LEU A 8 4.14 -9.97 8.95
N GLY A 9 5.36 -10.23 8.47
CA GLY A 9 5.68 -11.48 7.77
C GLY A 9 4.91 -11.65 6.45
N ALA A 10 4.51 -10.53 5.85
CA ALA A 10 3.68 -10.50 4.65
C ALA A 10 4.44 -11.09 3.45
N ASP A 11 3.87 -12.13 2.82
CA ASP A 11 4.34 -12.64 1.54
C ASP A 11 3.95 -11.65 0.42
N SER A 12 4.59 -11.80 -0.74
CA SER A 12 4.27 -11.12 -1.99
C SER A 12 2.78 -11.09 -2.35
N LEU A 13 1.98 -12.07 -1.88
CA LEU A 13 0.53 -12.10 -2.06
C LEU A 13 -0.20 -11.15 -1.10
N ASP A 14 0.24 -11.07 0.16
CA ASP A 14 -0.36 -10.21 1.19
C ASP A 14 -0.19 -8.73 0.85
N THR A 15 0.93 -8.38 0.20
CA THR A 15 1.16 -7.02 -0.31
C THR A 15 0.19 -6.64 -1.43
N VAL A 16 -0.20 -7.60 -2.29
CA VAL A 16 -1.17 -7.35 -3.36
C VAL A 16 -2.57 -7.15 -2.79
N GLU A 17 -3.00 -8.01 -1.85
CA GLU A 17 -4.31 -7.86 -1.20
C GLU A 17 -4.45 -6.53 -0.44
N LEU A 18 -3.38 -6.08 0.22
CA LEU A 18 -3.37 -4.79 0.92
C LEU A 18 -3.53 -3.62 -0.06
N VAL A 19 -2.80 -3.63 -1.18
CA VAL A 19 -2.88 -2.57 -2.20
C VAL A 19 -4.29 -2.53 -2.79
N MET A 20 -4.86 -3.69 -3.14
CA MET A 20 -6.24 -3.76 -3.64
C MET A 20 -7.27 -3.24 -2.62
N ALA A 21 -7.10 -3.55 -1.33
CA ALA A 21 -7.99 -3.02 -0.28
C ALA A 21 -7.87 -1.50 -0.11
N LEU A 22 -6.68 -0.93 -0.29
CA LEU A 22 -6.47 0.52 -0.27
C LEU A 22 -7.09 1.20 -1.51
N GLU A 23 -6.96 0.58 -2.68
CA GLU A 23 -7.61 1.04 -3.91
C GLU A 23 -9.13 1.11 -3.75
N GLU A 24 -9.73 0.05 -3.19
CA GLU A 24 -11.17 -0.05 -3.01
C GLU A 24 -11.70 0.90 -1.91
N GLU A 25 -11.03 0.99 -0.76
CA GLU A 25 -11.44 1.87 0.36
C GLU A 25 -11.36 3.36 -0.01
N PHE A 26 -10.37 3.74 -0.81
CA PHE A 26 -10.14 5.14 -1.19
C PHE A 26 -10.61 5.48 -2.61
N GLU A 27 -11.30 4.54 -3.28
CA GLU A 27 -11.74 4.64 -4.67
C GLU A 27 -10.62 5.17 -5.60
N CYS A 28 -9.41 4.67 -5.41
CA CYS A 28 -8.21 5.08 -6.13
C CYS A 28 -7.58 3.91 -6.90
N GLU A 29 -6.67 4.22 -7.82
CA GLU A 29 -5.95 3.23 -8.61
C GLU A 29 -4.44 3.46 -8.38
N ILE A 30 -3.74 2.43 -7.90
CA ILE A 30 -2.32 2.44 -7.59
C ILE A 30 -1.61 1.62 -8.67
N PRO A 31 -0.81 2.24 -9.55
CA PRO A 31 -0.07 1.50 -10.56
C PRO A 31 0.85 0.46 -9.92
N ASP A 32 0.98 -0.72 -10.52
CA ASP A 32 1.85 -1.80 -10.04
C ASP A 32 3.29 -1.31 -9.73
N GLU A 33 3.85 -0.44 -10.59
CA GLU A 33 5.18 0.13 -10.39
C GLU A 33 5.31 0.98 -9.12
N GLU A 34 4.23 1.61 -8.66
CA GLU A 34 4.18 2.36 -7.39
C GLU A 34 3.84 1.45 -6.22
N ALA A 35 2.96 0.47 -6.42
CA ALA A 35 2.62 -0.56 -5.44
C ALA A 35 3.88 -1.35 -5.00
N GLU A 36 4.75 -1.72 -5.95
CA GLU A 36 6.04 -2.39 -5.66
C GLU A 36 6.99 -1.54 -4.80
N LYS A 37 6.83 -0.20 -4.80
CA LYS A 37 7.64 0.72 -3.97
C LYS A 37 7.07 0.89 -2.56
N ILE A 38 5.81 0.50 -2.33
CA ILE A 38 5.14 0.55 -1.04
C ILE A 38 5.58 -0.67 -0.21
N THR A 39 6.61 -0.47 0.61
CA THR A 39 7.20 -1.52 1.45
C THR A 39 6.81 -1.41 2.93
N SER A 40 6.06 -0.36 3.30
CA SER A 40 5.60 -0.13 4.66
C SER A 40 4.22 0.52 4.70
N VAL A 41 3.49 0.27 5.81
CA VAL A 41 2.16 0.86 6.05
C VAL A 41 2.22 2.39 5.97
N GLN A 42 3.32 2.98 6.44
CA GLN A 42 3.50 4.42 6.39
C GLN A 42 3.55 4.93 4.93
N GLN A 43 4.26 4.24 4.04
CA GLN A 43 4.33 4.62 2.62
C GLN A 43 2.96 4.50 1.95
N ALA A 44 2.19 3.45 2.27
CA ALA A 44 0.82 3.32 1.78
C ALA A 44 -0.05 4.51 2.20
N ILE A 45 -0.02 4.88 3.49
CA ILE A 45 -0.76 6.02 4.03
C ILE A 45 -0.32 7.33 3.37
N ASP A 46 0.98 7.52 3.18
CA ASP A 46 1.53 8.74 2.57
C ASP A 46 1.16 8.83 1.08
N TYR A 47 1.14 7.70 0.37
CA TYR A 47 0.69 7.62 -1.03
C TYR A 47 -0.79 8.01 -1.14
N VAL A 48 -1.64 7.39 -0.34
CA VAL A 48 -3.09 7.69 -0.31
C VAL A 48 -3.33 9.16 0.03
N LYS A 49 -2.67 9.70 1.06
CA LYS A 49 -2.81 11.13 1.44
C LYS A 49 -2.36 12.12 0.35
N SER A 50 -1.43 11.73 -0.51
CA SER A 50 -0.92 12.60 -1.58
C SER A 50 -1.74 12.50 -2.87
N HIS A 51 -2.42 11.38 -3.10
CA HIS A 51 -3.16 11.11 -4.33
C HIS A 51 -4.68 11.21 -4.18
N VAL A 52 -5.22 10.98 -2.99
CA VAL A 52 -6.63 11.18 -2.66
C VAL A 52 -6.81 12.62 -2.20
N LYS A 53 -7.24 13.49 -3.12
CA LYS A 53 -7.71 14.83 -2.75
C LYS A 53 -9.03 14.71 -1.99
N SER A 54 -9.10 15.38 -0.84
CA SER A 54 -10.35 15.66 -0.12
C SER A 54 -11.38 16.38 -0.99
#